data_AF-A0A1V4ARY3-F1
#
_entry.id   AF-A0A1V4ARY3-F1
#
_cell.length_a   1.000
_cell.length_b   1.000
_cell.length_c   1.000
_cell.angle_alpha   90.00
_cell.angle_beta   90.00
_cell.angle_gamma   90.00
#
_symmetry.space_group_name_H-M   'P 1'
#
loop_
_entity.id
_entity.type
_entity.pdbx_description
1 polymer ?
#
loop_
_entity_poly.entity_id
_entity_poly.type
_entity_poly.pdbx_seq_one_letter_code
_entity_poly.pdbx_strand_id
1 'polypeptide(L)'
;MDIFAEIKGIKYTPINTSQLVEQNIDVFDINTCPPNCFVSGDKFKFSISKWVSPKRTRSYPFERVYNTLGFSKRVTVIPIIKDEGKKGDRDFIQWDTVSLMSLLDVYVILAYYIDADKHRTRFNKITNQKFDNDYVKTKLSEISNYHSSALHWNLKEIKETLPLLIEKVKYNYSAIGKKYNVEFHNNEGIERFKKQFIDGVDNFMNTSRLKAKQAQNRERLTLQPKEFLVTESKAIITIKNYLGGLYYWTTDEIKLEKSKLFLTEGKHSRNSKLPSIGDIKDGLLKMILYCNLENIEVNDEKYSHLPVLKLTSENISGTVSSTDNHEQIKTFFENNHFNKKQKDLVESVFKEGIRNNILIIIEAV
;
A
#
# COMPACT_ATOMS: atom_id res chain seq x y z
N MET A 1 20.84 -2.88 11.86
CA MET A 1 21.54 -2.71 10.58
C MET A 1 20.75 -1.70 9.77
N ASP A 2 21.45 -0.69 9.27
CA ASP A 2 20.84 0.41 8.54
C ASP A 2 21.25 0.28 7.09
N ILE A 3 20.25 0.21 6.21
CA ILE A 3 20.45 0.04 4.77
C ILE A 3 20.01 1.32 4.09
N PHE A 4 20.88 1.85 3.24
CA PHE A 4 20.54 2.92 2.34
C PHE A 4 20.45 2.37 0.91
N ALA A 5 19.48 2.86 0.15
CA ALA A 5 19.32 2.50 -1.26
C ALA A 5 18.63 3.63 -2.03
N GLU A 6 18.82 3.64 -3.34
CA GLU A 6 18.20 4.59 -4.24
C GLU A 6 17.26 3.91 -5.25
N ILE A 7 16.26 4.66 -5.74
CA ILE A 7 15.42 4.25 -6.88
C ILE A 7 15.45 5.37 -7.93
N LYS A 8 15.93 5.06 -9.14
CA LYS A 8 15.94 5.99 -10.28
C LYS A 8 14.76 5.82 -11.22
N GLY A 9 14.14 4.64 -11.22
CA GLY A 9 12.98 4.32 -12.03
C GLY A 9 12.37 3.00 -11.57
N ILE A 10 11.13 2.73 -11.98
CA ILE A 10 10.44 1.47 -11.68
C ILE A 10 10.26 0.69 -12.97
N LYS A 11 10.80 -0.53 -12.99
CA LYS A 11 10.53 -1.55 -14.00
C LYS A 11 9.92 -2.76 -13.31
N TYR A 12 8.68 -3.08 -13.66
CA TYR A 12 7.95 -4.19 -13.08
C TYR A 12 6.87 -4.70 -14.05
N THR A 13 6.68 -6.01 -14.11
CA THR A 13 5.62 -6.67 -14.89
C THR A 13 4.70 -7.42 -13.92
N PRO A 14 3.54 -6.84 -13.56
CA PRO A 14 2.57 -7.54 -12.72
C PRO A 14 1.88 -8.66 -13.52
N ILE A 15 1.66 -9.81 -12.88
CA ILE A 15 0.96 -10.96 -13.46
C ILE A 15 -0.30 -11.28 -12.65
N ASN A 16 -0.23 -11.13 -11.34
CA ASN A 16 -1.30 -11.52 -10.42
C ASN A 16 -2.38 -10.44 -10.23
N THR A 17 -2.48 -9.43 -11.09
CA THR A 17 -3.52 -8.38 -11.01
C THR A 17 -4.93 -8.96 -11.11
N SER A 18 -5.90 -8.34 -10.43
CA SER A 18 -7.31 -8.73 -10.54
C SER A 18 -7.91 -8.38 -11.90
N GLN A 19 -8.92 -9.15 -12.32
CA GLN A 19 -9.84 -8.71 -13.37
C GLN A 19 -10.70 -7.57 -12.84
N LEU A 20 -10.74 -6.44 -13.55
CA LEU A 20 -11.47 -5.26 -13.15
C LEU A 20 -12.81 -5.18 -13.89
N VAL A 21 -13.89 -5.02 -13.12
CA VAL A 21 -15.22 -4.74 -13.66
C VAL A 21 -15.28 -3.30 -14.14
N GLU A 22 -15.84 -3.07 -15.32
CA GLU A 22 -16.01 -1.74 -15.90
C GLU A 22 -17.33 -1.08 -15.50
N GLN A 23 -17.26 0.21 -15.17
CA GLN A 23 -18.39 1.06 -14.83
C GLN A 23 -18.34 2.34 -15.66
N ASN A 24 -19.47 2.72 -16.24
CA ASN A 24 -19.60 4.02 -16.88
C ASN A 24 -19.64 5.14 -15.80
N ILE A 25 -18.98 6.27 -16.07
CA ILE A 25 -18.87 7.43 -15.16
C ILE A 25 -20.23 7.98 -14.72
N ASP A 26 -21.27 7.89 -15.55
CA ASP A 26 -22.61 8.40 -15.25
C ASP A 26 -23.25 7.64 -14.09
N VAL A 27 -23.10 6.31 -14.08
CA VAL A 27 -23.65 5.42 -13.05
C VAL A 27 -22.64 5.06 -11.96
N PHE A 28 -21.38 5.50 -12.09
CA PHE A 28 -20.33 5.21 -11.12
C PHE A 28 -20.64 5.79 -9.73
N ASP A 29 -20.43 5.00 -8.68
CA ASP A 29 -20.39 5.47 -7.31
C ASP A 29 -19.22 4.84 -6.54
N ILE A 30 -18.29 5.69 -6.09
CA ILE A 30 -17.11 5.28 -5.32
C ILE A 30 -17.47 4.51 -4.04
N ASN A 31 -18.66 4.75 -3.48
CA ASN A 31 -19.09 4.13 -2.24
C ASN A 31 -19.56 2.69 -2.45
N THR A 32 -20.19 2.40 -3.59
CA THR A 32 -20.78 1.08 -3.90
C THR A 32 -19.93 0.24 -4.85
N CYS A 33 -18.99 0.85 -5.57
CA CYS A 33 -18.10 0.12 -6.48
C CYS A 33 -17.23 -0.93 -5.77
N PRO A 34 -16.70 -1.93 -6.49
CA PRO A 34 -15.66 -2.81 -5.95
C PRO A 34 -14.41 -2.02 -5.50
N PRO A 35 -13.52 -2.61 -4.67
CA PRO A 35 -12.29 -1.95 -4.21
C PRO A 35 -11.37 -1.48 -5.34
N ASN A 36 -11.47 -2.15 -6.50
CA ASN A 36 -10.78 -1.83 -7.73
C ASN A 36 -11.71 -2.08 -8.93
N CYS A 37 -11.72 -1.19 -9.90
CA CYS A 37 -12.61 -1.26 -11.08
C CYS A 37 -12.06 -0.42 -12.23
N PHE A 38 -12.62 -0.58 -13.43
CA PHE A 38 -12.48 0.44 -14.46
C PHE A 38 -13.60 1.46 -14.33
N VAL A 39 -13.26 2.73 -14.55
CA VAL A 39 -14.24 3.78 -14.79
C VAL A 39 -13.97 4.37 -16.16
N SER A 40 -14.98 4.33 -17.02
CA SER A 40 -14.93 4.88 -18.37
C SER A 40 -15.90 6.05 -18.53
N GLY A 41 -15.40 7.11 -19.15
CA GLY A 41 -16.20 8.17 -19.75
C GLY A 41 -15.89 8.26 -21.24
N ASP A 42 -16.51 9.20 -21.94
CA ASP A 42 -16.43 9.31 -23.41
C ASP A 42 -15.01 9.30 -23.99
N LYS A 43 -14.05 9.91 -23.26
CA LYS A 43 -12.66 10.11 -23.72
C LYS A 43 -11.61 9.50 -22.82
N PHE A 44 -12.00 8.77 -21.77
CA PHE A 44 -11.04 8.21 -20.83
C PHE A 44 -11.51 6.87 -20.29
N LYS A 45 -10.53 6.04 -19.93
CA LYS A 45 -10.73 4.82 -19.17
C LYS A 45 -9.62 4.74 -18.14
N PHE A 46 -10.01 4.73 -16.86
CA PHE A 46 -9.07 4.63 -15.75
C PHE A 46 -9.26 3.34 -14.99
N SER A 47 -8.15 2.73 -14.60
CA SER A 47 -8.16 1.74 -13.52
C SER A 47 -8.16 2.49 -12.20
N ILE A 48 -9.17 2.24 -11.36
CA ILE A 48 -9.36 2.92 -10.09
C ILE A 48 -9.16 1.94 -8.95
N SER A 49 -8.47 2.39 -7.90
CA SER A 49 -8.44 1.75 -6.58
C SER A 49 -8.99 2.70 -5.51
N LYS A 50 -9.73 2.19 -4.52
CA LYS A 50 -10.25 3.02 -3.41
C LYS A 50 -9.68 2.62 -2.06
N TRP A 51 -9.28 3.58 -1.24
CA TRP A 51 -8.82 3.33 0.12
C TRP A 51 -9.96 3.59 1.12
N VAL A 52 -9.91 2.90 2.26
CA VAL A 52 -10.89 3.07 3.37
C VAL A 52 -10.31 3.93 4.49
N SER A 53 -8.99 3.98 4.63
CA SER A 53 -8.25 4.80 5.59
C SER A 53 -7.01 5.34 4.89
N PRO A 54 -6.47 6.52 5.26
CA PRO A 54 -5.16 6.95 4.75
C PRO A 54 -4.00 6.06 5.21
N LYS A 55 -4.22 5.17 6.19
CA LYS A 55 -3.17 4.32 6.76
C LYS A 55 -2.88 3.09 5.89
N ARG A 56 -1.62 2.94 5.49
CA ARG A 56 -1.09 1.88 4.61
C ARG A 56 -1.26 0.44 5.15
N THR A 57 -1.42 0.27 6.45
CA THR A 57 -1.50 -1.05 7.10
C THR A 57 -2.93 -1.51 7.39
N ARG A 58 -3.95 -0.86 6.79
CA ARG A 58 -5.36 -1.14 7.08
C ARG A 58 -6.15 -1.40 5.81
N SER A 59 -6.88 -2.52 5.80
CA SER A 59 -7.80 -2.89 4.72
C SER A 59 -7.13 -3.10 3.35
N TYR A 60 -5.89 -3.61 3.33
CA TYR A 60 -5.11 -3.98 2.15
C TYR A 60 -5.02 -2.88 1.06
N PRO A 61 -4.55 -1.67 1.40
CA PRO A 61 -4.53 -0.58 0.42
C PRO A 61 -3.51 -0.83 -0.70
N PHE A 62 -2.40 -1.50 -0.37
CA PHE A 62 -1.37 -1.90 -1.34
C PHE A 62 -1.87 -2.94 -2.32
N GLU A 63 -2.60 -3.96 -1.87
CA GLU A 63 -3.27 -4.90 -2.77
C GLU A 63 -4.18 -4.17 -3.77
N ARG A 64 -4.96 -3.19 -3.29
CA ARG A 64 -5.89 -2.44 -4.16
C ARG A 64 -5.17 -1.64 -5.23
N VAL A 65 -4.05 -1.00 -4.88
CA VAL A 65 -3.19 -0.31 -5.85
C VAL A 65 -2.55 -1.31 -6.81
N TYR A 66 -1.97 -2.39 -6.28
CA TYR A 66 -1.33 -3.45 -7.06
C TYR A 66 -2.25 -3.98 -8.16
N ASN A 67 -3.53 -4.23 -7.83
CA ASN A 67 -4.53 -4.72 -8.78
C ASN A 67 -4.80 -3.78 -9.98
N THR A 68 -4.38 -2.52 -9.90
CA THR A 68 -4.51 -1.53 -11.00
C THR A 68 -3.21 -1.34 -11.79
N LEU A 69 -2.08 -1.88 -11.32
CA LEU A 69 -0.77 -1.60 -11.93
C LEU A 69 -0.58 -2.20 -13.33
N GLY A 70 -1.38 -3.18 -13.72
CA GLY A 70 -1.36 -3.78 -15.06
C GLY A 70 -1.94 -2.90 -16.17
N PHE A 71 -2.38 -1.68 -15.86
CA PHE A 71 -3.10 -0.79 -16.78
C PHE A 71 -2.43 0.59 -16.89
N SER A 72 -2.69 1.31 -17.99
CA SER A 72 -1.93 2.52 -18.34
C SER A 72 -2.20 3.71 -17.40
N LYS A 73 -3.43 4.24 -17.38
CA LYS A 73 -3.80 5.40 -16.55
C LYS A 73 -4.53 4.93 -15.28
N ARG A 74 -3.88 5.19 -14.15
CA ARG A 74 -4.19 4.60 -12.84
C ARG A 74 -4.53 5.69 -11.85
N VAL A 75 -5.65 5.54 -11.16
CA VAL A 75 -6.13 6.50 -10.17
C VAL A 75 -6.36 5.79 -8.85
N THR A 76 -5.99 6.43 -7.75
CA THR A 76 -6.34 5.95 -6.41
C THR A 76 -7.06 7.04 -5.62
N VAL A 77 -8.17 6.67 -4.97
CA VAL A 77 -8.96 7.58 -4.13
C VAL A 77 -8.59 7.33 -2.67
N ILE A 78 -8.05 8.35 -1.99
CA ILE A 78 -7.56 8.23 -0.62
C ILE A 78 -8.21 9.28 0.28
N PRO A 79 -8.85 8.90 1.40
CA PRO A 79 -9.35 9.86 2.38
C PRO A 79 -8.16 10.56 3.05
N ILE A 80 -8.21 11.89 3.16
CA ILE A 80 -7.12 12.64 3.81
C ILE A 80 -7.08 12.42 5.32
N ILE A 81 -8.23 12.15 5.93
CA ILE A 81 -8.41 11.86 7.35
C ILE A 81 -9.52 10.82 7.45
N LYS A 82 -9.32 9.83 8.33
CA LYS A 82 -10.38 8.92 8.76
C LYS A 82 -10.49 9.00 10.29
N ASP A 83 -11.55 9.61 10.79
CA ASP A 83 -11.89 9.63 12.21
C ASP A 83 -13.08 8.70 12.46
N GLU A 84 -12.93 7.73 13.35
CA GLU A 84 -13.98 6.77 13.69
C GLU A 84 -14.82 7.19 14.90
N GLY A 85 -14.57 8.37 15.49
CA GLY A 85 -15.15 8.82 16.74
C GLY A 85 -14.18 8.67 17.91
N LYS A 86 -14.49 9.28 19.07
CA LYS A 86 -13.60 9.39 20.24
C LYS A 86 -13.09 8.05 20.80
N LYS A 87 -13.82 6.96 20.56
CA LYS A 87 -13.44 5.59 20.97
C LYS A 87 -12.94 4.74 19.79
N GLY A 88 -12.81 5.33 18.62
CA GLY A 88 -12.25 4.71 17.43
C GLY A 88 -10.86 5.25 17.12
N ASP A 89 -10.35 4.87 15.96
CA ASP A 89 -9.06 5.37 15.48
C ASP A 89 -9.20 6.73 14.77
N ARG A 90 -8.10 7.47 14.71
CA ARG A 90 -7.95 8.64 13.86
C ARG A 90 -6.67 8.57 13.04
N ASP A 91 -6.83 8.35 11.74
CA ASP A 91 -5.75 8.22 10.78
C ASP A 91 -5.64 9.48 9.91
N PHE A 92 -4.42 9.88 9.55
CA PHE A 92 -4.12 11.03 8.68
C PHE A 92 -3.28 10.59 7.48
N ILE A 93 -3.48 11.22 6.33
CA ILE A 93 -2.62 11.05 5.16
C ILE A 93 -1.19 11.51 5.46
N GLN A 94 -0.23 10.79 4.88
CA GLN A 94 1.20 11.06 5.00
C GLN A 94 1.78 11.38 3.63
N TRP A 95 2.83 12.22 3.60
CA TRP A 95 3.55 12.56 2.38
C TRP A 95 4.06 11.31 1.66
N ASP A 96 4.63 10.38 2.42
CA ASP A 96 5.25 9.16 1.89
C ASP A 96 4.23 8.30 1.13
N THR A 97 2.95 8.32 1.51
CA THR A 97 1.88 7.65 0.78
C THR A 97 1.69 8.29 -0.61
N VAL A 98 1.59 9.61 -0.69
CA VAL A 98 1.41 10.33 -1.96
C VAL A 98 2.66 10.23 -2.84
N SER A 99 3.84 10.38 -2.23
CA SER A 99 5.14 10.19 -2.89
C SER A 99 5.28 8.78 -3.45
N LEU A 100 4.81 7.74 -2.75
CA LEU A 100 4.83 6.36 -3.28
C LEU A 100 3.91 6.23 -4.49
N MET A 101 2.71 6.82 -4.45
CA MET A 101 1.80 6.80 -5.61
C MET A 101 2.42 7.53 -6.81
N SER A 102 3.10 8.65 -6.59
CA SER A 102 3.85 9.33 -7.67
C SER A 102 4.96 8.48 -8.25
N LEU A 103 5.72 7.75 -7.41
CA LEU A 103 6.78 6.84 -7.88
C LEU A 103 6.23 5.69 -8.72
N LEU A 104 5.05 5.18 -8.38
CA LEU A 104 4.34 4.14 -9.13
C LEU A 104 3.56 4.68 -10.33
N ASP A 105 3.62 5.99 -10.58
CA ASP A 105 2.84 6.71 -11.60
C ASP A 105 1.32 6.46 -11.48
N VAL A 106 0.82 6.66 -10.26
CA VAL A 106 -0.60 6.60 -9.87
C VAL A 106 -1.08 7.99 -9.44
N TYR A 107 -2.14 8.46 -10.10
CA TYR A 107 -2.78 9.74 -9.78
C TYR A 107 -3.60 9.60 -8.50
N VAL A 108 -3.42 10.52 -7.55
CA VAL A 108 -4.12 10.51 -6.26
C VAL A 108 -5.27 11.50 -6.30
N ILE A 109 -6.47 11.02 -6.00
CA ILE A 109 -7.60 11.85 -5.61
C ILE A 109 -7.62 11.90 -4.09
N LEU A 110 -7.25 13.04 -3.52
CA LEU A 110 -7.40 13.32 -2.10
C LEU A 110 -8.89 13.59 -1.84
N ALA A 111 -9.51 12.77 -0.98
CA ALA A 111 -10.94 12.76 -0.74
C ALA A 111 -11.28 12.94 0.75
N TYR A 112 -12.56 13.12 1.05
CA TYR A 112 -13.10 13.28 2.39
C TYR A 112 -14.45 12.57 2.52
N TYR A 113 -14.81 12.25 3.75
CA TYR A 113 -16.08 11.62 4.07
C TYR A 113 -17.15 12.69 4.37
N ILE A 114 -18.35 12.50 3.81
CA ILE A 114 -19.51 13.38 4.01
C ILE A 114 -20.61 12.75 4.86
N ASP A 115 -20.62 11.42 4.98
CA ASP A 115 -21.59 10.69 5.79
C ASP A 115 -20.98 9.42 6.38
N ALA A 116 -21.68 8.79 7.31
CA ALA A 116 -21.27 7.54 7.94
C ALA A 116 -22.48 6.83 8.57
N ASP A 117 -22.30 5.61 9.06
CA ASP A 117 -23.28 4.96 9.93
C ASP A 117 -22.80 5.00 11.39
N LYS A 118 -23.73 5.14 12.33
CA LYS A 118 -23.41 4.92 13.74
C LYS A 118 -23.04 3.44 13.95
N HIS A 119 -21.96 3.18 14.69
CA HIS A 119 -21.59 1.81 14.99
C HIS A 119 -22.63 1.20 15.94
N ARG A 120 -23.22 0.06 15.55
CA ARG A 120 -24.36 -0.55 16.26
C ARG A 120 -24.05 -0.89 17.72
N THR A 121 -22.85 -1.43 17.99
CA THR A 121 -22.47 -1.94 19.31
C THR A 121 -21.36 -1.18 20.02
N ARG A 122 -20.57 -0.34 19.32
CA ARG A 122 -19.42 0.35 19.90
C ARG A 122 -19.79 1.79 20.19
N PHE A 123 -19.82 2.13 21.47
CA PHE A 123 -20.14 3.46 21.96
C PHE A 123 -19.19 4.53 21.39
N ASN A 124 -19.74 5.71 21.05
CA ASN A 124 -19.01 6.84 20.45
C ASN A 124 -18.10 6.44 19.28
N LYS A 125 -18.63 5.59 18.40
CA LYS A 125 -17.96 5.14 17.18
C LYS A 125 -18.89 5.18 15.98
N ILE A 126 -18.33 5.49 14.81
CA ILE A 126 -18.98 5.38 13.49
C ILE A 126 -18.30 4.30 12.62
N THR A 127 -18.99 3.88 11.56
CA THR A 127 -18.53 2.92 10.54
C THR A 127 -19.07 3.33 9.16
N ASN A 128 -18.72 2.59 8.10
CA ASN A 128 -19.29 2.76 6.75
C ASN A 128 -19.26 4.21 6.25
N GLN A 129 -18.14 4.89 6.47
CA GLN A 129 -17.95 6.28 6.04
C GLN A 129 -18.05 6.39 4.51
N LYS A 130 -18.78 7.38 4.02
CA LYS A 130 -19.10 7.58 2.60
C LYS A 130 -18.43 8.82 2.05
N PHE A 131 -17.72 8.65 0.94
CA PHE A 131 -17.10 9.73 0.19
C PHE A 131 -18.15 10.58 -0.52
N ASP A 132 -17.77 11.83 -0.77
CA ASP A 132 -18.44 12.68 -1.74
C ASP A 132 -18.20 12.15 -3.16
N ASN A 133 -19.19 11.46 -3.73
CA ASN A 133 -19.06 10.81 -5.03
C ASN A 133 -18.93 11.83 -6.18
N ASP A 134 -19.68 12.94 -6.12
CA ASP A 134 -19.65 13.97 -7.15
C ASP A 134 -18.31 14.69 -7.20
N TYR A 135 -17.71 14.92 -6.02
CA TYR A 135 -16.34 15.41 -5.93
C TYR A 135 -15.35 14.43 -6.59
N VAL A 136 -15.47 13.12 -6.33
CA VAL A 136 -14.60 12.11 -6.97
C VAL A 136 -14.79 12.10 -8.49
N LYS A 137 -16.02 12.12 -9.00
CA LYS A 137 -16.30 12.20 -10.45
C LYS A 137 -15.70 13.44 -11.09
N THR A 138 -15.83 14.59 -10.41
CA THR A 138 -15.24 15.86 -10.86
C THR A 138 -13.72 15.73 -10.98
N LYS A 139 -13.07 15.15 -9.97
CA LYS A 139 -11.62 14.91 -10.00
C LYS A 139 -11.18 13.93 -11.08
N LEU A 140 -11.98 12.91 -11.38
CA LEU A 140 -11.71 12.02 -12.53
C LEU A 140 -11.76 12.79 -13.86
N SER A 141 -12.76 13.66 -14.03
CA SER A 141 -12.85 14.54 -15.20
C SER A 141 -11.66 15.50 -15.31
N GLU A 142 -11.22 16.11 -14.20
CA GLU A 142 -10.01 16.93 -14.17
C GLU A 142 -8.76 16.14 -14.61
N ILE A 143 -8.56 14.92 -14.07
CA ILE A 143 -7.43 14.04 -14.44
C ILE A 143 -7.48 13.64 -15.91
N SER A 144 -8.68 13.46 -16.49
CA SER A 144 -8.84 13.15 -17.91
C SER A 144 -8.27 14.21 -18.84
N ASN A 145 -8.33 15.49 -18.42
CA ASN A 145 -7.80 16.62 -19.16
C ASN A 145 -6.39 17.04 -18.67
N TYR A 146 -5.81 16.28 -17.73
CA TYR A 146 -4.47 16.53 -17.22
C TYR A 146 -3.43 15.72 -18.02
N HIS A 147 -2.53 16.44 -18.68
CA HIS A 147 -1.54 15.87 -19.60
C HIS A 147 -0.16 15.62 -18.96
N SER A 148 0.14 16.25 -17.82
CA SER A 148 1.39 15.99 -17.08
C SER A 148 1.29 14.71 -16.25
N SER A 149 2.43 14.22 -15.77
CA SER A 149 2.51 12.94 -15.04
C SER A 149 1.78 12.95 -13.69
N ALA A 150 1.59 11.76 -13.11
CA ALA A 150 1.00 11.59 -11.79
C ALA A 150 1.76 12.35 -10.69
N LEU A 151 3.09 12.48 -10.83
CA LEU A 151 3.89 13.33 -9.93
C LEU A 151 3.38 14.77 -9.90
N HIS A 152 3.25 15.41 -11.06
CA HIS A 152 2.86 16.81 -11.15
C HIS A 152 1.43 17.02 -10.64
N TRP A 153 0.52 16.09 -10.98
CA TRP A 153 -0.83 16.07 -10.44
C TRP A 153 -0.84 15.98 -8.91
N ASN A 154 -0.12 15.00 -8.35
CA ASN A 154 -0.10 14.75 -6.91
C ASN A 154 0.52 15.93 -6.14
N LEU A 155 1.57 16.57 -6.67
CA LEU A 155 2.17 17.77 -6.09
C LEU A 155 1.20 18.95 -6.09
N LYS A 156 0.48 19.15 -7.20
CA LYS A 156 -0.57 20.16 -7.32
C LYS A 156 -1.66 19.92 -6.27
N GLU A 157 -2.18 18.71 -6.17
CA GLU A 157 -3.23 18.37 -5.21
C GLU A 157 -2.81 18.59 -3.75
N ILE A 158 -1.56 18.28 -3.40
CA ILE A 158 -1.02 18.57 -2.07
C ILE A 158 -0.94 20.07 -1.79
N LYS A 159 -0.48 20.86 -2.77
CA LYS A 159 -0.27 22.30 -2.59
C LYS A 159 -1.59 23.10 -2.58
N GLU A 160 -2.49 22.78 -3.50
CA GLU A 160 -3.66 23.61 -3.80
C GLU A 160 -4.95 23.04 -3.18
N THR A 161 -5.14 21.72 -3.24
CA THR A 161 -6.41 21.08 -2.90
C THR A 161 -6.46 20.65 -1.43
N LEU A 162 -5.40 20.03 -0.91
CA LEU A 162 -5.38 19.45 0.44
C LEU A 162 -5.74 20.46 1.55
N PRO A 163 -5.22 21.71 1.58
CA PRO A 163 -5.59 22.67 2.62
C PRO A 163 -7.09 22.97 2.67
N LEU A 164 -7.75 23.03 1.51
CA LEU A 164 -9.20 23.27 1.41
C LEU A 164 -10.00 22.06 1.89
N LEU A 165 -9.53 20.85 1.59
CA LEU A 165 -10.19 19.62 2.03
C LEU A 165 -10.15 19.44 3.55
N ILE A 166 -9.12 19.95 4.24
CA ILE A 166 -9.04 19.86 5.71
C ILE A 166 -10.22 20.59 6.35
N GLU A 167 -10.64 21.74 5.82
CA GLU A 167 -11.82 22.46 6.33
C GLU A 167 -13.11 21.68 6.04
N LYS A 168 -13.23 21.08 4.85
CA LYS A 168 -14.36 20.18 4.54
C LYS A 168 -14.43 19.00 5.51
N VAL A 169 -13.29 18.39 5.85
CA VAL A 169 -13.23 17.30 6.84
C VAL A 169 -13.74 17.76 8.21
N LYS A 170 -13.27 18.91 8.70
CA LYS A 170 -13.73 19.45 10.00
C LYS A 170 -15.23 19.67 10.02
N TYR A 171 -15.75 20.30 8.97
CA TYR A 171 -17.18 20.53 8.82
C TYR A 171 -17.98 19.22 8.81
N ASN A 172 -17.59 18.26 7.96
CA ASN A 172 -18.33 17.02 7.79
C ASN A 172 -18.30 16.15 9.05
N TYR A 173 -17.16 15.98 9.74
CA TYR A 173 -17.16 15.22 10.99
C TYR A 173 -17.96 15.90 12.11
N SER A 174 -17.99 17.24 12.16
CA SER A 174 -18.89 17.95 13.07
C SER A 174 -20.36 17.67 12.74
N ALA A 175 -20.73 17.69 11.46
CA ALA A 175 -22.09 17.38 10.99
C ALA A 175 -22.49 15.93 11.30
N ILE A 176 -21.60 14.96 11.01
CA ILE A 176 -21.80 13.54 11.32
C ILE A 176 -21.96 13.32 12.83
N GLY A 177 -21.12 13.97 13.64
CA GLY A 177 -21.20 13.91 15.10
C GLY A 177 -22.55 14.38 15.64
N LYS A 178 -23.07 15.50 15.11
CA LYS A 178 -24.41 16.00 15.44
C LYS A 178 -25.50 15.03 14.98
N LYS A 179 -25.44 14.58 13.72
CA LYS A 179 -26.44 13.68 13.10
C LYS A 179 -26.61 12.37 13.87
N TYR A 180 -25.51 11.75 14.30
CA TYR A 180 -25.54 10.44 14.95
C TYR A 180 -25.37 10.49 16.47
N ASN A 181 -25.26 11.69 17.05
CA ASN A 181 -24.93 11.92 18.45
C ASN A 181 -23.70 11.07 18.86
N VAL A 182 -22.58 11.30 18.17
CA VAL A 182 -21.28 10.65 18.40
C VAL A 182 -20.26 11.73 18.68
N GLU A 183 -19.55 11.59 19.80
CA GLU A 183 -18.43 12.45 20.12
C GLU A 183 -17.18 12.04 19.30
N PHE A 184 -16.52 13.01 18.68
CA PHE A 184 -15.28 12.81 17.92
C PHE A 184 -14.05 13.20 18.73
N HIS A 185 -12.87 12.87 18.20
CA HIS A 185 -11.62 13.40 18.75
C HIS A 185 -11.60 14.93 18.69
N ASN A 186 -10.83 15.56 19.57
CA ASN A 186 -10.71 17.01 19.58
C ASN A 186 -10.12 17.57 18.26
N ASN A 187 -10.44 18.83 17.96
CA ASN A 187 -9.98 19.48 16.73
C ASN A 187 -8.47 19.75 16.70
N GLU A 188 -7.78 19.72 17.85
CA GLU A 188 -6.36 20.07 17.95
C GLU A 188 -5.45 19.26 17.02
N GLY A 189 -5.74 17.98 16.80
CA GLY A 189 -4.93 17.19 15.88
C GLY A 189 -5.20 17.50 14.41
N ILE A 190 -6.42 17.93 14.06
CA ILE A 190 -6.72 18.42 12.71
C ILE A 190 -6.05 19.79 12.51
N GLU A 191 -6.07 20.67 13.51
CA GLU A 191 -5.34 21.94 13.46
C GLU A 191 -3.82 21.74 13.36
N ARG A 192 -3.24 20.80 14.14
CA ARG A 192 -1.83 20.42 14.00
C ARG A 192 -1.52 19.82 12.62
N PHE A 193 -2.48 19.12 12.01
CA PHE A 193 -2.34 18.64 10.65
C PHE A 193 -2.34 19.80 9.65
N LYS A 194 -3.31 20.72 9.75
CA LYS A 194 -3.39 21.94 8.92
C LYS A 194 -2.14 22.80 9.01
N LYS A 195 -1.58 22.97 10.20
CA LYS A 195 -0.38 23.79 10.44
C LYS A 195 0.86 23.32 9.65
N GLN A 196 0.92 22.05 9.26
CA GLN A 196 2.02 21.52 8.44
C GLN A 196 2.06 22.09 7.02
N PHE A 197 1.05 22.86 6.60
CA PHE A 197 0.95 23.45 5.27
C PHE A 197 1.07 24.98 5.26
N ILE A 198 1.17 25.62 6.44
CA ILE A 198 1.26 27.09 6.56
C ILE A 198 2.55 27.62 5.92
N ASP A 199 3.66 26.90 6.08
CA ASP A 199 4.98 27.24 5.53
C ASP A 199 5.27 26.50 4.21
N GLY A 200 4.23 25.98 3.53
CA GLY A 200 4.36 25.19 2.30
C GLY A 200 4.52 23.68 2.52
N VAL A 201 4.77 22.95 1.42
CA VAL A 201 4.78 21.48 1.37
C VAL A 201 5.97 20.85 2.10
N ASP A 202 7.07 21.60 2.27
CA ASP A 202 8.30 21.10 2.89
C ASP A 202 8.11 20.73 4.36
N ASN A 203 7.30 21.48 5.10
CA ASN A 203 7.02 21.16 6.50
C ASN A 203 6.18 19.87 6.62
N PHE A 204 5.20 19.66 5.73
CA PHE A 204 4.45 18.41 5.64
C PHE A 204 5.36 17.22 5.30
N MET A 205 6.27 17.41 4.34
CA MET A 205 7.26 16.40 3.95
C MET A 205 8.16 16.02 5.14
N ASN A 206 8.76 17.01 5.81
CA ASN A 206 9.66 16.77 6.95
C ASN A 206 8.94 16.14 8.14
N THR A 207 7.73 16.61 8.47
CA THR A 207 6.92 16.03 9.55
C THR A 207 6.50 14.58 9.25
N SER A 208 6.16 14.28 7.99
CA SER A 208 5.86 12.91 7.54
C SER A 208 7.05 12.00 7.69
N ARG A 209 8.24 12.43 7.23
CA ARG A 209 9.50 11.67 7.35
C ARG A 209 9.85 11.34 8.79
N LEU A 210 9.70 12.31 9.71
CA LEU A 210 9.90 12.07 11.14
C LEU A 210 8.95 11.00 11.69
N LYS A 211 7.66 11.07 11.34
CA LYS A 211 6.66 10.05 11.75
C LYS A 211 6.96 8.68 11.17
N ALA A 212 7.41 8.61 9.92
CA ALA A 212 7.79 7.36 9.25
C ALA A 212 9.01 6.71 9.92
N LYS A 213 10.06 7.49 10.22
CA LYS A 213 11.23 7.02 10.98
C LYS A 213 10.84 6.51 12.38
N GLN A 214 9.93 7.21 13.06
CA GLN A 214 9.39 6.75 14.35
C GLN A 214 8.58 5.45 14.23
N ALA A 215 7.79 5.30 13.16
CA ALA A 215 7.02 4.07 12.91
C ALA A 215 7.94 2.88 12.63
N GLN A 216 8.95 3.07 11.78
CA GLN A 216 9.98 2.09 11.48
C GLN A 216 10.73 1.66 12.75
N ASN A 217 11.10 2.60 13.63
CA ASN A 217 11.75 2.27 14.91
C ASN A 217 10.85 1.44 15.83
N ARG A 218 9.55 1.73 15.89
CA ARG A 218 8.60 0.90 16.65
C ARG A 218 8.50 -0.51 16.05
N GLU A 219 8.43 -0.61 14.74
CA GLU A 219 8.30 -1.88 14.02
C GLU A 219 9.55 -2.77 14.14
N ARG A 220 10.74 -2.16 14.12
CA ARG A 220 12.01 -2.82 14.41
C ARG A 220 12.03 -3.44 15.82
N LEU A 221 11.45 -2.75 16.80
CA LEU A 221 11.41 -3.21 18.19
C LEU A 221 10.30 -4.23 18.45
N THR A 222 9.28 -4.30 17.59
CA THR A 222 8.21 -5.28 17.72
C THR A 222 8.59 -6.61 17.05
N LEU A 223 8.70 -7.66 17.86
CA LEU A 223 8.58 -9.03 17.36
C LEU A 223 7.17 -9.18 16.79
N GLN A 224 7.05 -9.56 15.51
CA GLN A 224 5.75 -9.82 14.88
C GLN A 224 5.46 -11.32 14.99
N PRO A 225 4.68 -11.78 15.98
CA PRO A 225 4.46 -13.21 16.25
C PRO A 225 3.65 -13.94 15.15
N LYS A 226 3.30 -13.23 14.08
CA LYS A 226 2.59 -13.76 12.92
C LYS A 226 3.50 -13.99 11.72
N GLU A 227 4.76 -13.59 11.78
CA GLU A 227 5.75 -13.88 10.75
C GLU A 227 6.73 -14.88 11.35
N PHE A 228 6.79 -16.08 10.77
CA PHE A 228 7.84 -17.01 11.11
C PHE A 228 9.09 -16.60 10.35
N LEU A 229 10.13 -16.28 11.10
CA LEU A 229 11.38 -15.81 10.56
C LEU A 229 12.52 -16.71 11.01
N VAL A 230 13.39 -17.10 10.08
CA VAL A 230 14.53 -18.00 10.31
C VAL A 230 15.69 -17.23 10.97
N THR A 231 15.74 -15.91 10.80
CA THR A 231 16.73 -15.04 11.46
C THR A 231 16.02 -13.93 12.23
N GLU A 232 16.57 -13.54 13.38
CA GLU A 232 16.04 -12.43 14.21
C GLU A 232 16.41 -11.03 13.64
N SER A 233 16.91 -10.96 12.41
CA SER A 233 17.52 -9.74 11.86
C SER A 233 16.51 -8.85 11.13
N LYS A 234 15.60 -8.22 11.88
CA LYS A 234 14.85 -7.08 11.32
C LYS A 234 15.80 -5.93 11.05
N ALA A 235 15.72 -5.36 9.86
CA ALA A 235 16.49 -4.17 9.55
C ALA A 235 15.66 -3.10 8.87
N ILE A 236 16.24 -1.90 8.91
CA ILE A 236 15.61 -0.70 8.42
C ILE A 236 16.25 -0.34 7.10
N ILE A 237 15.41 -0.15 6.08
CA ILE A 237 15.85 0.34 4.79
C ILE A 237 15.31 1.75 4.57
N THR A 238 16.21 2.65 4.22
CA THR A 238 15.89 4.01 3.79
C THR A 238 16.08 4.09 2.28
N ILE A 239 14.98 4.24 1.56
CA ILE A 239 15.00 4.32 0.10
C ILE A 239 14.79 5.77 -0.32
N LYS A 240 15.74 6.33 -1.06
CA LYS A 240 15.61 7.65 -1.68
C LYS A 240 15.25 7.50 -3.15
N ASN A 241 14.22 8.19 -3.64
CA ASN A 241 13.96 8.22 -5.07
C ASN A 241 14.50 9.51 -5.73
N TYR A 242 14.59 9.49 -7.05
CA TYR A 242 15.02 10.62 -7.87
C TYR A 242 14.08 11.85 -7.80
N LEU A 243 12.87 11.68 -7.29
CA LEU A 243 11.86 12.73 -7.11
C LEU A 243 11.94 13.41 -5.72
N GLY A 244 12.96 13.08 -4.91
CA GLY A 244 13.12 13.59 -3.55
C GLY A 244 12.25 12.89 -2.49
N GLY A 245 11.54 11.83 -2.87
CA GLY A 245 10.87 10.91 -1.96
C GLY A 245 11.86 10.15 -1.08
N LEU A 246 11.52 9.99 0.18
CA LEU A 246 12.32 9.26 1.16
C LEU A 246 11.41 8.28 1.91
N TYR A 247 11.67 6.99 1.76
CA TYR A 247 10.81 5.93 2.26
C TYR A 247 11.54 5.15 3.35
N TYR A 248 10.99 5.20 4.56
CA TYR A 248 11.48 4.44 5.72
C TYR A 248 10.69 3.15 5.84
N TRP A 249 11.29 2.05 5.40
CA TRP A 249 10.68 0.73 5.34
C TRP A 249 11.41 -0.24 6.26
N THR A 250 10.70 -1.25 6.69
CA THR A 250 11.20 -2.41 7.42
C THR A 250 11.19 -3.60 6.48
N THR A 251 12.23 -4.41 6.60
CA THR A 251 12.27 -5.75 6.00
C THR A 251 12.13 -6.74 7.14
N ASP A 252 11.35 -7.79 6.93
CA ASP A 252 11.08 -8.76 7.98
C ASP A 252 12.33 -9.57 8.29
N GLU A 253 13.09 -9.93 7.25
CA GLU A 253 14.32 -10.69 7.35
C GLU A 253 15.39 -10.09 6.44
N ILE A 254 16.64 -10.12 6.91
CA ILE A 254 17.80 -9.82 6.09
C ILE A 254 18.80 -10.96 6.15
N LYS A 255 19.41 -11.26 5.02
CA LYS A 255 20.55 -12.17 4.99
C LYS A 255 21.68 -11.54 4.18
N LEU A 256 22.87 -11.51 4.76
CA LEU A 256 24.10 -11.17 4.05
C LEU A 256 24.83 -12.47 3.74
N GLU A 257 24.99 -12.77 2.45
CA GLU A 257 25.90 -13.84 2.01
C GLU A 257 26.93 -13.25 1.05
N LYS A 258 28.20 -13.33 1.44
CA LYS A 258 29.30 -12.74 0.67
C LYS A 258 29.05 -11.24 0.44
N SER A 259 28.81 -10.83 -0.80
CA SER A 259 28.51 -9.44 -1.22
C SER A 259 27.08 -9.28 -1.75
N LYS A 260 26.16 -10.12 -1.29
CA LYS A 260 24.75 -10.12 -1.69
C LYS A 260 23.84 -9.99 -0.47
N LEU A 261 22.99 -8.96 -0.53
CA LEU A 261 21.97 -8.64 0.46
C LEU A 261 20.61 -9.21 0.03
N PHE A 262 20.07 -10.13 0.81
CA PHE A 262 18.73 -10.65 0.61
C PHE A 262 17.75 -9.82 1.44
N LEU A 263 16.80 -9.18 0.77
CA LEU A 263 15.77 -8.35 1.38
C LEU A 263 14.47 -9.12 1.40
N THR A 264 14.13 -9.71 2.55
CA THR A 264 12.99 -10.62 2.66
C THR A 264 11.77 -9.92 3.25
N GLU A 265 10.65 -10.05 2.56
CA GLU A 265 9.30 -9.80 3.08
C GLU A 265 8.61 -11.15 3.29
N GLY A 266 8.07 -11.37 4.48
CA GLY A 266 7.34 -12.55 4.87
C GLY A 266 5.82 -12.34 4.82
N LYS A 267 5.09 -13.32 4.30
CA LYS A 267 3.64 -13.44 4.47
C LYS A 267 3.32 -14.82 5.01
N HIS A 268 2.42 -14.91 5.97
CA HIS A 268 2.18 -16.13 6.71
C HIS A 268 0.70 -16.51 6.76
N SER A 269 0.41 -17.81 6.77
CA SER A 269 -0.91 -18.34 7.13
C SER A 269 -0.86 -19.44 8.17
N ARG A 270 -1.69 -19.29 9.20
CA ARG A 270 -1.90 -20.31 10.24
C ARG A 270 -2.96 -21.36 9.87
N ASN A 271 -3.91 -20.99 9.02
CA ASN A 271 -5.13 -21.77 8.79
C ASN A 271 -5.25 -22.30 7.35
N SER A 272 -4.31 -21.96 6.48
CA SER A 272 -4.31 -22.37 5.07
C SER A 272 -2.90 -22.65 4.59
N LYS A 273 -2.78 -23.50 3.56
CA LYS A 273 -1.50 -23.90 2.96
C LYS A 273 -0.67 -22.75 2.36
N LEU A 274 -1.31 -21.62 2.10
CA LEU A 274 -0.71 -20.41 1.55
C LEU A 274 -1.33 -19.17 2.24
N PRO A 275 -0.59 -18.06 2.36
CA PRO A 275 -1.16 -16.74 2.64
C PRO A 275 -2.27 -16.38 1.66
N SER A 276 -3.17 -15.47 2.06
CA SER A 276 -4.23 -15.02 1.16
C SER A 276 -3.64 -14.31 -0.06
N ILE A 277 -4.35 -14.33 -1.19
CA ILE A 277 -3.91 -13.57 -2.37
C ILE A 277 -3.76 -12.06 -2.07
N GLY A 278 -4.55 -11.54 -1.13
CA GLY A 278 -4.43 -10.16 -0.65
C GLY A 278 -3.07 -9.90 0.02
N ASP A 279 -2.67 -10.79 0.92
CA ASP A 279 -1.36 -10.74 1.60
C ASP A 279 -0.20 -10.87 0.60
N ILE A 280 -0.30 -11.80 -0.35
CA ILE A 280 0.71 -12.00 -1.39
C ILE A 280 0.88 -10.73 -2.23
N LYS A 281 -0.22 -10.12 -2.68
CA LYS A 281 -0.19 -8.87 -3.48
C LYS A 281 0.33 -7.67 -2.70
N ASP A 282 0.03 -7.58 -1.40
CA ASP A 282 0.63 -6.60 -0.51
C ASP A 282 2.16 -6.75 -0.48
N GLY A 283 2.66 -7.98 -0.34
CA GLY A 283 4.08 -8.29 -0.44
C GLY A 283 4.68 -8.00 -1.82
N LEU A 284 3.99 -8.35 -2.90
CA LEU A 284 4.44 -8.06 -4.27
C LEU A 284 4.54 -6.56 -4.53
N LEU A 285 3.64 -5.72 -4.01
CA LEU A 285 3.78 -4.25 -4.12
C LEU A 285 5.09 -3.77 -3.48
N LYS A 286 5.47 -4.36 -2.33
CA LYS A 286 6.76 -4.06 -1.71
C LYS A 286 7.94 -4.50 -2.58
N MET A 287 7.83 -5.67 -3.21
CA MET A 287 8.86 -6.18 -4.11
C MET A 287 9.11 -5.27 -5.32
N ILE A 288 8.11 -4.52 -5.79
CA ILE A 288 8.29 -3.50 -6.85
C ILE A 288 9.38 -2.51 -6.46
N LEU A 289 9.44 -2.10 -5.19
CA LEU A 289 10.50 -1.21 -4.72
C LEU A 289 11.82 -1.96 -4.62
N TYR A 290 11.81 -3.14 -3.99
CA TYR A 290 13.04 -3.87 -3.71
C TYR A 290 13.76 -4.34 -4.96
N CYS A 291 13.06 -4.73 -6.04
CA CYS A 291 13.72 -5.16 -7.28
C CYS A 291 14.26 -4.01 -8.14
N ASN A 292 13.95 -2.76 -7.77
CA ASN A 292 14.38 -1.55 -8.47
C ASN A 292 15.38 -0.72 -7.64
N LEU A 293 15.95 -1.29 -6.58
CA LEU A 293 16.96 -0.62 -5.77
C LEU A 293 18.30 -0.56 -6.51
N GLU A 294 18.95 0.60 -6.42
CA GLU A 294 20.30 0.87 -6.88
C GLU A 294 21.13 1.43 -5.72
N ASN A 295 22.46 1.44 -5.86
CA ASN A 295 23.38 2.05 -4.88
C ASN A 295 23.12 1.60 -3.45
N ILE A 296 22.95 0.28 -3.24
CA ILE A 296 22.67 -0.27 -1.91
C ILE A 296 23.93 -0.24 -1.07
N GLU A 297 23.82 0.38 0.08
CA GLU A 297 24.88 0.55 1.07
C GLU A 297 24.42 -0.01 2.42
N VAL A 298 25.25 -0.85 3.01
CA VAL A 298 25.08 -1.40 4.35
C VAL A 298 26.29 -0.96 5.16
N ASN A 299 26.10 -0.09 6.15
CA ASN A 299 27.21 0.51 6.92
C ASN A 299 28.33 1.07 6.01
N ASP A 300 27.95 1.83 4.98
CA ASP A 300 28.84 2.47 3.99
C ASP A 300 29.58 1.51 3.02
N GLU A 301 29.30 0.20 3.08
CA GLU A 301 29.81 -0.78 2.11
C GLU A 301 28.76 -1.11 1.05
N LYS A 302 29.19 -1.27 -0.21
CA LYS A 302 28.29 -1.54 -1.35
C LYS A 302 27.95 -3.02 -1.48
N TYR A 303 26.67 -3.30 -1.69
CA TYR A 303 26.17 -4.67 -1.89
C TYR A 303 25.34 -4.79 -3.16
N SER A 304 25.44 -5.97 -3.80
CA SER A 304 24.36 -6.43 -4.68
C SER A 304 23.17 -6.86 -3.83
N HIS A 305 21.97 -6.96 -4.42
CA HIS A 305 20.79 -7.40 -3.67
C HIS A 305 19.95 -8.43 -4.43
N LEU A 306 19.11 -9.13 -3.68
CA LEU A 306 18.04 -9.97 -4.20
C LEU A 306 16.81 -9.79 -3.30
N PRO A 307 15.69 -9.27 -3.85
CA PRO A 307 14.42 -9.30 -3.15
C PRO A 307 13.92 -10.72 -2.97
N VAL A 308 13.38 -11.02 -1.79
CA VAL A 308 12.79 -12.31 -1.47
C VAL A 308 11.37 -12.09 -0.95
N LEU A 309 10.41 -12.78 -1.57
CA LEU A 309 9.05 -12.88 -1.01
C LEU A 309 8.88 -14.29 -0.45
N LYS A 310 8.79 -14.39 0.87
CA LYS A 310 8.67 -15.64 1.60
C LYS A 310 7.23 -15.86 2.03
N LEU A 311 6.65 -16.98 1.60
CA LEU A 311 5.27 -17.37 1.89
C LEU A 311 5.28 -18.58 2.81
N THR A 312 4.90 -18.39 4.07
CA THR A 312 5.02 -19.42 5.10
C THR A 312 3.67 -19.96 5.55
N SER A 313 3.62 -21.22 5.98
CA SER A 313 2.40 -21.84 6.50
C SER A 313 2.65 -22.99 7.46
N GLU A 314 1.81 -23.08 8.51
CA GLU A 314 1.77 -24.23 9.45
C GLU A 314 1.08 -25.48 8.85
N ASN A 315 0.51 -25.37 7.64
CA ASN A 315 -0.30 -26.42 7.00
C ASN A 315 0.40 -27.08 5.79
N ILE A 316 1.71 -26.91 5.69
CA ILE A 316 2.57 -27.52 4.67
C ILE A 316 3.81 -28.10 5.35
N SER A 317 4.56 -28.89 4.60
CA SER A 317 5.81 -29.53 4.97
C SER A 317 6.84 -29.29 3.87
N GLY A 318 8.10 -29.13 4.28
CA GLY A 318 9.21 -28.85 3.37
C GLY A 318 9.22 -27.41 2.85
N THR A 319 10.01 -27.19 1.80
CA THR A 319 10.22 -25.89 1.16
C THR A 319 10.29 -26.07 -0.35
N VAL A 320 9.90 -25.03 -1.09
CA VAL A 320 10.07 -24.93 -2.54
C VAL A 320 10.33 -23.46 -2.92
N SER A 321 11.15 -23.25 -3.95
CA SER A 321 11.50 -21.93 -4.46
C SER A 321 11.12 -21.74 -5.92
N SER A 322 11.02 -20.49 -6.36
CA SER A 322 10.84 -20.15 -7.78
C SER A 322 12.04 -20.52 -8.66
N THR A 323 13.16 -20.96 -8.07
CA THR A 323 14.34 -21.45 -8.79
C THR A 323 14.43 -22.97 -8.85
N ASP A 324 13.52 -23.68 -8.17
CA ASP A 324 13.49 -25.14 -8.18
C ASP A 324 13.00 -25.66 -9.54
N ASN A 325 13.41 -26.87 -9.89
CA ASN A 325 12.98 -27.49 -11.13
C ASN A 325 11.54 -28.03 -11.04
N HIS A 326 10.95 -28.34 -12.20
CA HIS A 326 9.57 -28.79 -12.30
C HIS A 326 9.26 -30.04 -11.45
N GLU A 327 10.19 -31.00 -11.37
CA GLU A 327 9.98 -32.21 -10.55
C GLU A 327 9.97 -31.88 -9.06
N GLN A 328 10.87 -31.02 -8.58
CA GLN A 328 10.87 -30.57 -7.18
C GLN A 328 9.56 -29.87 -6.80
N ILE A 329 9.07 -28.96 -7.66
CA ILE A 329 7.81 -28.25 -7.45
C ILE A 329 6.63 -29.23 -7.43
N LYS A 330 6.61 -30.19 -8.35
CA LYS A 330 5.57 -31.21 -8.43
C LYS A 330 5.56 -32.09 -7.17
N THR A 331 6.72 -32.57 -6.73
CA THR A 331 6.85 -33.34 -5.49
C THR A 331 6.37 -32.54 -4.28
N PHE A 332 6.71 -31.25 -4.19
CA PHE A 332 6.21 -30.39 -3.11
C PHE A 332 4.67 -30.27 -3.14
N PHE A 333 4.05 -30.11 -4.31
CA PHE A 333 2.59 -30.07 -4.44
C PHE A 333 1.91 -31.37 -4.07
N GLU A 334 2.51 -32.51 -4.41
CA GLU A 334 2.00 -33.84 -4.08
C GLU A 334 2.07 -34.11 -2.58
N ASN A 335 3.24 -33.88 -1.97
CA ASN A 335 3.47 -34.06 -0.52
C ASN A 335 2.53 -33.20 0.33
N ASN A 336 2.20 -32.00 -0.17
CA ASN A 336 1.33 -31.07 0.54
C ASN A 336 -0.13 -31.11 0.06
N HIS A 337 -0.51 -32.05 -0.82
CA HIS A 337 -1.86 -32.19 -1.36
C HIS A 337 -2.47 -30.86 -1.88
N PHE A 338 -1.73 -30.11 -2.69
CA PHE A 338 -2.20 -28.86 -3.26
C PHE A 338 -3.33 -29.13 -4.28
N ASN A 339 -4.44 -28.40 -4.16
CA ASN A 339 -5.51 -28.45 -5.16
C ASN A 339 -5.15 -27.60 -6.39
N LYS A 340 -5.90 -27.75 -7.49
CA LYS A 340 -5.64 -27.04 -8.75
C LYS A 340 -5.50 -25.53 -8.57
N LYS A 341 -6.41 -24.87 -7.85
CA LYS A 341 -6.36 -23.41 -7.62
C LYS A 341 -5.10 -22.99 -6.86
N GLN A 342 -4.63 -23.80 -5.91
CA GLN A 342 -3.40 -23.54 -5.17
C GLN A 342 -2.17 -23.69 -6.05
N LYS A 343 -2.12 -24.72 -6.90
CA LYS A 343 -1.04 -24.92 -7.88
C LYS A 343 -0.98 -23.75 -8.86
N ASP A 344 -2.12 -23.39 -9.46
CA ASP A 344 -2.24 -22.27 -10.40
C ASP A 344 -1.74 -20.95 -9.77
N LEU A 345 -2.07 -20.71 -8.49
CA LEU A 345 -1.59 -19.54 -7.74
C LEU A 345 -0.08 -19.57 -7.50
N VAL A 346 0.49 -20.70 -7.06
CA VAL A 346 1.94 -20.80 -6.85
C VAL A 346 2.69 -20.58 -8.15
N GLU A 347 2.26 -21.22 -9.23
CA GLU A 347 2.86 -21.07 -10.55
C GLU A 347 2.78 -19.63 -11.06
N SER A 348 1.65 -18.94 -10.87
CA SER A 348 1.50 -17.54 -11.28
C SER A 348 2.38 -16.59 -10.46
N VAL A 349 2.54 -16.84 -9.15
CA VAL A 349 3.44 -16.06 -8.29
C VAL A 349 4.91 -16.32 -8.62
N PHE A 350 5.30 -17.58 -8.86
CA PHE A 350 6.66 -17.94 -9.29
C PHE A 350 7.01 -17.29 -10.62
N LYS A 351 6.08 -17.34 -11.59
CA LYS A 351 6.24 -16.69 -12.89
C LYS A 351 6.47 -15.18 -12.74
N GLU A 352 5.74 -14.52 -11.84
CA GLU A 352 5.94 -13.09 -11.56
C GLU A 352 7.28 -12.81 -10.89
N GLY A 353 7.67 -13.64 -9.93
CA GLY A 353 8.96 -13.52 -9.27
C GLY A 353 10.12 -13.64 -10.25
N ILE A 354 10.14 -14.69 -11.06
CA ILE A 354 11.15 -14.91 -12.11
C ILE A 354 11.20 -13.73 -13.08
N ARG A 355 10.04 -13.24 -13.53
CA ARG A 355 9.94 -12.12 -14.49
C ARG A 355 10.53 -10.82 -13.94
N ASN A 356 10.49 -10.63 -12.63
CA ASN A 356 10.91 -9.40 -11.95
C ASN A 356 12.17 -9.56 -11.09
N ASN A 357 12.91 -10.68 -11.26
CA ASN A 357 14.11 -11.00 -10.48
C ASN A 357 13.88 -10.99 -8.96
N ILE A 358 12.78 -11.60 -8.52
CA ILE A 358 12.43 -11.81 -7.12
C ILE A 358 12.49 -13.31 -6.86
N LEU A 359 13.15 -13.69 -5.77
CA LEU A 359 13.11 -15.06 -5.28
C LEU A 359 11.81 -15.27 -4.49
N ILE A 360 10.95 -16.17 -4.95
CA ILE A 360 9.78 -16.59 -4.18
C ILE A 360 10.15 -17.87 -3.44
N ILE A 361 9.89 -17.92 -2.14
CA ILE A 361 10.09 -19.10 -1.31
C ILE A 361 8.76 -19.45 -0.67
N ILE A 362 8.38 -20.72 -0.69
CA ILE A 362 7.26 -21.26 0.06
C ILE A 362 7.83 -22.26 1.06
N GLU A 363 7.59 -22.07 2.36
CA GLU A 363 8.18 -22.91 3.39
C GLU A 363 7.24 -23.21 4.56
N ALA A 364 7.38 -24.41 5.11
CA ALA A 364 6.73 -24.81 6.35
C ALA A 364 7.29 -24.05 7.56
N VAL A 365 6.47 -23.95 8.60
CA VAL A 365 6.75 -23.29 9.88
C VAL A 365 6.61 -24.27 11.02
#